data_AF-A0A2N1TI47-F1
#
_entry.id   AF-A0A2N1TI47-F1
#
_cell.length_a   1.000
_cell.length_b   1.000
_cell.length_c   1.000
_cell.angle_alpha   90.00
_cell.angle_beta   90.00
_cell.angle_gamma   90.00
#
_symmetry.space_group_name_H-M   'P 1'
#
loop_
_entity.id
_entity.type
_entity.pdbx_description
1 polymer ?
#
loop_
_entity_poly.entity_id
_entity_poly.type
_entity_poly.pdbx_seq_one_letter_code
_entity_poly.pdbx_strand_id
1 'polypeptide(L)'
;MIDYRHIKTVVYAALLIALIAGLSLLSVYIRGARPEKIPLPGDLVISGEMTVEQFGRANDLPDPALKEIFNLESRQDLEKKISDFGTTEAVSLLVGKKLALAAEGKSKNWYKIAIKFVLWFIFLAFVFFFLRKRRVSSGLRKGLLFLSLLVFGVILGSDPGPMGTVKDAIHLYGSSKAIFPPRMIALTVFLLMVLLANKFICAWGCQAGTLQDLIFRINENETHKSIAWKQVKLPFVLTNSIRIIFFMAFTAVSFLWGTDIIDPIDIFKVYNPAHLGIFGTVFIGMLLSASLFVYRPWCHLLCPFGLAGWIVEKASLVKISVDYTTCIACKKCSAACPSTVMSAILLNDKKTIPDCFACYTCRDVCPTGSIEFSVRKRSVPPPDHFGESR
;
A
#
# COMPACT_ATOMS: atom_id res chain seq x y z
N MET A 1 -23.73 31.70 -4.90
CA MET A 1 -22.80 31.98 -3.78
C MET A 1 -22.14 30.68 -3.37
N ILE A 2 -20.82 30.57 -3.43
CA ILE A 2 -20.09 29.39 -2.93
C ILE A 2 -20.12 29.45 -1.40
N ASP A 3 -20.68 28.45 -0.72
CA ASP A 3 -20.70 28.37 0.75
C ASP A 3 -19.25 28.37 1.27
N TYR A 4 -18.96 29.25 2.24
CA TYR A 4 -17.66 29.40 2.90
C TYR A 4 -17.10 28.06 3.40
N ARG A 5 -17.97 27.13 3.82
CA ARG A 5 -17.60 25.78 4.25
C ARG A 5 -16.97 24.95 3.13
N HIS A 6 -17.41 25.09 1.88
CA HIS A 6 -16.79 24.42 0.74
C HIS A 6 -15.38 24.94 0.49
N ILE A 7 -15.21 26.27 0.46
CA ILE A 7 -13.91 26.91 0.23
C ILE A 7 -12.93 26.48 1.33
N LYS A 8 -13.35 26.55 2.60
CA LYS A 8 -12.53 26.13 3.74
C LYS A 8 -12.09 24.66 3.63
N THR A 9 -12.98 23.77 3.22
CA THR A 9 -12.69 22.33 3.04
C THR A 9 -11.64 22.12 1.96
N VAL A 10 -11.78 22.77 0.81
CA VAL A 10 -10.81 22.67 -0.30
C VAL A 10 -9.47 23.26 0.08
N VAL A 11 -9.46 24.45 0.70
CA VAL A 11 -8.24 25.10 1.15
C VAL A 11 -7.50 24.22 2.15
N TYR A 12 -8.17 23.62 3.12
CA TYR A 12 -7.51 22.73 4.08
C TYR A 12 -6.96 21.45 3.43
N ALA A 13 -7.67 20.86 2.48
CA ALA A 13 -7.16 19.72 1.74
C ALA A 13 -5.94 20.10 0.88
N ALA A 14 -6.01 21.22 0.16
CA ALA A 14 -4.91 21.73 -0.65
C ALA A 14 -3.68 22.06 0.20
N LEU A 15 -3.87 22.73 1.35
CA LEU A 15 -2.81 23.03 2.30
C LEU A 15 -2.17 21.76 2.87
N LEU A 16 -2.97 20.74 3.21
CA LEU A 16 -2.44 19.47 3.68
C LEU A 16 -1.60 18.79 2.58
N ILE A 17 -2.10 18.73 1.35
CA ILE A 17 -1.38 18.11 0.22
C ILE A 17 -0.07 18.87 -0.06
N ALA A 18 -0.14 20.20 -0.13
CA ALA A 18 1.03 21.05 -0.34
C ALA A 18 2.04 20.93 0.80
N LEU A 19 1.59 20.87 2.05
CA LEU A 19 2.44 20.67 3.21
C LEU A 19 3.17 19.32 3.14
N ILE A 20 2.45 18.23 2.86
CA ILE A 20 3.06 16.89 2.77
C ILE A 20 4.04 16.82 1.60
N ALA A 21 3.69 17.35 0.43
CA ALA A 21 4.58 17.38 -0.73
C ALA A 21 5.84 18.24 -0.45
N GLY A 22 5.66 19.43 0.12
CA GLY A 22 6.76 20.35 0.46
C GLY A 22 7.69 19.78 1.53
N LEU A 23 7.16 19.21 2.61
CA LEU A 23 7.96 18.52 3.62
C LEU A 23 8.68 17.30 3.05
N SER A 24 8.05 16.56 2.13
CA SER A 24 8.67 15.42 1.47
C SER A 24 9.81 15.84 0.55
N LEU A 25 9.63 16.92 -0.23
CA LEU A 25 10.69 17.55 -1.03
C LEU A 25 11.86 17.99 -0.18
N LEU A 26 11.59 18.73 0.91
CA LEU A 26 12.62 19.16 1.86
C LEU A 26 13.36 17.95 2.44
N SER A 27 12.62 16.91 2.81
CA SER A 27 13.21 15.69 3.37
C SER A 27 14.08 14.94 2.35
N VAL A 28 13.69 14.89 1.07
CA VAL A 28 14.50 14.31 -0.01
C VAL A 28 15.75 15.16 -0.26
N TYR A 29 15.60 16.48 -0.29
CA TYR A 29 16.71 17.43 -0.46
C TYR A 29 17.78 17.27 0.62
N ILE A 30 17.38 17.25 1.91
CA ILE A 30 18.30 17.09 3.04
C ILE A 30 19.04 15.74 3.01
N ARG A 31 18.39 14.68 2.54
CA ARG A 31 18.93 13.30 2.62
C ARG A 31 19.72 12.88 1.39
N GLY A 32 19.77 13.72 0.36
CA GLY A 32 20.29 13.39 -0.97
C GLY A 32 19.32 12.47 -1.73
N ALA A 33 18.94 12.86 -2.95
CA ALA A 33 18.09 12.04 -3.79
C ALA A 33 18.84 10.76 -4.18
N ARG A 34 18.28 9.60 -3.84
CA ARG A 34 18.71 8.31 -4.39
C ARG A 34 17.83 7.96 -5.59
N PRO A 35 18.38 7.30 -6.62
CA PRO A 35 17.56 6.76 -7.70
C PRO A 35 16.57 5.73 -7.14
N GLU A 36 15.31 5.81 -7.55
CA GLU A 36 14.24 4.90 -7.12
C GLU A 36 14.45 3.49 -7.69
N LYS A 37 14.86 3.42 -8.95
CA LYS A 37 15.30 2.20 -9.65
C LYS A 37 16.63 2.50 -10.34
N ILE A 38 17.57 1.56 -10.29
CA ILE A 38 18.81 1.62 -11.08
C ILE A 38 18.51 0.95 -12.42
N PRO A 39 18.68 1.64 -13.56
CA PRO A 39 18.49 1.04 -14.87
C PRO A 39 19.33 -0.23 -15.01
N LEU A 40 18.73 -1.29 -15.55
CA LEU A 40 19.50 -2.46 -15.97
C LEU A 40 20.28 -2.09 -17.24
N PRO A 41 21.49 -2.65 -17.43
CA PRO A 41 22.14 -2.56 -18.74
C PRO A 41 21.21 -3.16 -19.81
N GLY A 42 21.33 -2.65 -21.04
CA GLY A 42 20.51 -3.06 -22.19
C GLY A 42 20.78 -4.52 -22.60
N ASP A 43 20.47 -4.86 -23.85
CA ASP A 43 20.69 -6.21 -24.37
C ASP A 43 22.15 -6.64 -24.17
N LEU A 44 22.35 -7.71 -23.40
CA LEU A 44 23.67 -8.19 -23.04
C LEU A 44 24.38 -8.75 -24.29
N VAL A 45 25.60 -8.31 -24.54
CA VAL A 45 26.47 -8.88 -25.57
C VAL A 45 27.02 -10.21 -25.05
N ILE A 46 26.50 -11.32 -25.59
CA ILE A 46 26.82 -12.69 -25.14
C ILE A 46 27.20 -13.59 -26.33
N SER A 47 28.25 -14.39 -26.14
CA SER A 47 28.67 -15.48 -27.01
C SER A 47 29.12 -16.65 -26.15
N GLY A 48 28.94 -17.89 -26.60
CA GLY A 48 29.41 -19.06 -25.86
C GLY A 48 30.94 -19.13 -25.77
N GLU A 49 31.64 -18.58 -26.75
CA GLU A 49 33.09 -18.67 -26.89
C GLU A 49 33.87 -17.55 -26.18
N MET A 50 33.19 -16.48 -25.75
CA MET A 50 33.86 -15.42 -24.99
C MET A 50 34.20 -15.90 -23.58
N THR A 51 35.31 -15.40 -23.04
CA THR A 51 35.66 -15.61 -21.63
C THR A 51 34.80 -14.73 -20.72
N VAL A 52 34.74 -15.06 -19.42
CA VAL A 52 34.06 -14.21 -18.43
C VAL A 52 34.63 -12.79 -18.40
N GLU A 53 35.95 -12.63 -18.58
CA GLU A 53 36.58 -11.31 -18.69
C GLU A 53 36.11 -10.53 -19.93
N GLN A 54 36.06 -11.19 -21.09
CA GLN A 54 35.59 -10.58 -22.33
C GLN A 54 34.12 -10.19 -22.23
N PHE A 55 33.30 -11.05 -21.61
CA PHE A 55 31.90 -10.75 -21.31
C PHE A 55 31.77 -9.52 -20.41
N GLY A 56 32.58 -9.42 -19.36
CA GLY A 56 32.60 -8.27 -18.46
C GLY A 56 32.93 -6.97 -19.17
N ARG A 57 33.98 -6.97 -19.99
CA ARG A 57 34.36 -5.78 -20.79
C ARG A 57 33.29 -5.40 -21.81
N ALA A 58 32.66 -6.38 -22.46
CA ALA A 58 31.63 -6.13 -23.47
C ALA A 58 30.33 -5.52 -22.89
N ASN A 59 30.07 -5.74 -21.60
CA ASN A 59 28.85 -5.31 -20.91
C ASN A 59 29.11 -4.28 -19.81
N ASP A 60 30.32 -3.72 -19.74
CA ASP A 60 30.76 -2.75 -18.73
C ASP A 60 30.51 -3.24 -17.28
N LEU A 61 30.78 -4.52 -17.03
CA LEU A 61 30.63 -5.15 -15.72
C LEU A 61 32.00 -5.29 -15.04
N PRO A 62 32.19 -4.71 -13.83
CA PRO A 62 33.46 -4.79 -13.13
C PRO A 62 33.69 -6.18 -12.52
N ASP A 63 34.95 -6.60 -12.36
CA ASP A 63 35.35 -7.92 -11.83
C ASP A 63 34.61 -8.35 -10.55
N PRO A 64 34.35 -7.49 -9.55
CA PRO A 64 33.58 -7.87 -8.36
C PRO A 64 32.14 -8.30 -8.68
N ALA A 65 31.52 -7.68 -9.70
CA ALA A 65 30.19 -8.07 -10.15
C ALA A 65 30.25 -9.43 -10.87
N LEU A 66 31.26 -9.66 -11.72
CA LEU A 66 31.46 -10.94 -12.40
C LEU A 66 31.68 -12.08 -11.39
N LYS A 67 32.47 -11.83 -10.35
CA LYS A 67 32.70 -12.76 -9.24
C LYS A 67 31.39 -13.20 -8.59
N GLU A 68 30.49 -12.25 -8.30
CA GLU A 68 29.20 -12.53 -7.65
C GLU A 68 28.17 -13.19 -8.60
N ILE A 69 28.22 -12.84 -9.88
CA ILE A 69 27.34 -13.37 -10.93
C ILE A 69 27.67 -14.84 -11.20
N PHE A 70 28.93 -15.13 -11.50
CA PHE A 70 29.41 -16.46 -11.92
C PHE A 70 29.99 -17.30 -10.77
N ASN A 71 29.96 -16.79 -9.55
CA ASN A 71 30.50 -17.45 -8.35
C ASN A 71 31.97 -17.86 -8.51
N LEU A 72 32.80 -16.94 -8.98
CA LEU A 72 34.23 -17.17 -9.25
C LEU A 72 35.01 -17.26 -7.91
N GLU A 73 35.90 -18.24 -7.80
CA GLU A 73 36.71 -18.46 -6.58
C GLU A 73 38.09 -17.80 -6.71
N SER A 74 38.63 -17.76 -7.92
CA SER A 74 39.97 -17.28 -8.24
C SER A 74 39.98 -16.35 -9.45
N ARG A 75 41.08 -15.60 -9.64
CA ARG A 75 41.28 -14.75 -10.83
C ARG A 75 41.38 -15.57 -12.12
N GLN A 76 41.83 -16.82 -12.06
CA GLN A 76 41.93 -17.71 -13.23
C GLN A 76 40.55 -18.07 -13.78
N ASP A 77 39.50 -18.02 -12.95
CA ASP A 77 38.14 -18.30 -13.40
C ASP A 77 37.61 -17.25 -14.39
N LEU A 78 38.27 -16.10 -14.53
CA LEU A 78 37.95 -15.09 -15.55
C LEU A 78 38.23 -15.57 -16.98
N GLU A 79 39.09 -16.59 -17.15
CA GLU A 79 39.41 -17.20 -18.44
C GLU A 79 38.41 -18.30 -18.84
N LYS A 80 37.53 -18.74 -17.93
CA LYS A 80 36.49 -19.73 -18.23
C LYS A 80 35.56 -19.21 -19.32
N LYS A 81 35.06 -20.11 -20.18
CA LYS A 81 34.14 -19.74 -21.25
C LYS A 81 32.74 -19.56 -20.70
N ILE A 82 31.96 -18.69 -21.31
CA ILE A 82 30.53 -18.52 -20.95
C ILE A 82 29.74 -19.83 -21.12
N SER A 83 30.11 -20.67 -22.09
CA SER A 83 29.52 -22.00 -22.29
C SER A 83 29.70 -22.94 -21.09
N ASP A 84 30.73 -22.74 -20.26
CA ASP A 84 30.95 -23.54 -19.04
C ASP A 84 29.86 -23.28 -17.98
N PHE A 85 29.12 -22.16 -18.10
CA PHE A 85 28.07 -21.75 -17.17
C PHE A 85 26.65 -22.02 -17.70
N GLY A 86 26.50 -22.54 -18.93
CA GLY A 86 25.22 -22.91 -19.53
C GLY A 86 25.02 -22.33 -20.94
N THR A 87 23.78 -22.42 -21.45
CA THR A 87 23.45 -21.81 -22.75
C THR A 87 23.49 -20.29 -22.68
N THR A 88 23.65 -19.64 -23.83
CA THR A 88 23.66 -18.18 -23.97
C THR A 88 22.42 -17.53 -23.36
N GLU A 89 21.24 -18.15 -23.51
CA GLU A 89 19.99 -17.66 -22.93
C GLU A 89 19.97 -17.84 -21.40
N ALA A 90 20.46 -18.99 -20.91
CA ALA A 90 20.51 -19.28 -19.48
C ALA A 90 21.47 -18.31 -18.76
N VAL A 91 22.63 -18.02 -19.36
CA VAL A 91 23.58 -17.04 -18.83
C VAL A 91 23.00 -15.64 -18.87
N SER A 92 22.38 -15.23 -19.98
CA SER A 92 21.73 -13.93 -20.10
C SER A 92 20.68 -13.72 -19.00
N LEU A 93 19.83 -14.72 -18.76
CA LEU A 93 18.81 -14.68 -17.72
C LEU A 93 19.42 -14.67 -16.31
N LEU A 94 20.49 -15.42 -16.06
CA LEU A 94 21.19 -15.45 -14.79
C LEU A 94 21.85 -14.09 -14.48
N VAL A 95 22.55 -13.51 -15.45
CA VAL A 95 23.20 -12.20 -15.33
C VAL A 95 22.13 -11.13 -15.08
N GLY A 96 21.09 -11.08 -15.91
CA GLY A 96 19.98 -10.14 -15.77
C GLY A 96 19.32 -10.22 -14.39
N LYS A 97 19.08 -11.43 -13.89
CA LYS A 97 18.55 -11.67 -12.54
C LYS A 97 19.47 -11.12 -11.45
N LYS A 98 20.77 -11.40 -11.52
CA LYS A 98 21.76 -10.95 -10.52
C LYS A 98 21.91 -9.44 -10.51
N LEU A 99 21.98 -8.82 -11.69
CA LEU A 99 22.02 -7.37 -11.84
C LEU A 99 20.75 -6.70 -11.30
N ALA A 100 19.57 -7.29 -11.55
CA ALA A 100 18.31 -6.78 -11.01
C ALA A 100 18.26 -6.85 -9.48
N LEU A 101 18.75 -7.94 -8.88
CA LEU A 101 18.86 -8.06 -7.42
C LEU A 101 19.85 -7.07 -6.81
N ALA A 102 21.00 -6.86 -7.46
CA ALA A 102 22.00 -5.89 -7.01
C ALA A 102 21.49 -4.45 -7.12
N ALA A 103 20.82 -4.11 -8.23
CA ALA A 103 20.17 -2.83 -8.45
C ALA A 103 19.11 -2.54 -7.37
N GLU A 104 18.25 -3.52 -7.09
CA GLU A 104 17.24 -3.44 -6.04
C GLU A 104 17.87 -3.28 -4.66
N GLY A 105 18.91 -4.05 -4.34
CA GLY A 105 19.60 -3.96 -3.05
C GLY A 105 20.25 -2.59 -2.80
N LYS A 106 20.84 -1.99 -3.83
CA LYS A 106 21.51 -0.68 -3.75
C LYS A 106 20.54 0.49 -3.60
N SER A 107 19.32 0.39 -4.11
CA SER A 107 18.31 1.46 -3.96
C SER A 107 17.77 1.55 -2.53
N LYS A 108 17.85 0.48 -1.74
CA LYS A 108 17.26 0.40 -0.40
C LYS A 108 18.18 0.91 0.72
N ASN A 109 17.57 1.48 1.75
CA ASN A 109 18.26 1.88 2.98
C ASN A 109 17.86 0.95 4.14
N TRP A 110 18.60 -0.13 4.31
CA TRP A 110 18.32 -1.21 5.27
C TRP A 110 18.07 -0.73 6.70
N TYR A 111 18.83 0.26 7.16
CA TYR A 111 18.66 0.87 8.49
C TYR A 111 17.30 1.55 8.64
N LYS A 112 16.89 2.36 7.64
CA LYS A 112 15.56 3.01 7.64
C LYS A 112 14.44 1.97 7.58
N ILE A 113 14.61 0.91 6.80
CA ILE A 113 13.60 -0.16 6.67
C ILE A 113 13.36 -0.82 8.03
N ALA A 114 14.42 -1.22 8.74
CA ALA A 114 14.33 -1.84 10.05
C ALA A 114 13.64 -0.92 11.07
N ILE A 115 14.06 0.35 11.14
CA ILE A 115 13.45 1.37 12.01
C ILE A 115 11.96 1.54 11.69
N LYS A 116 11.60 1.61 10.40
CA LYS A 116 10.21 1.79 9.97
C LYS A 116 9.30 0.66 10.47
N PHE A 117 9.75 -0.59 10.37
CA PHE A 117 8.99 -1.72 10.89
C PHE A 117 8.83 -1.67 12.41
N VAL A 118 9.92 -1.43 13.16
CA VAL A 118 9.87 -1.33 14.63
C VAL A 118 8.90 -0.23 15.07
N LEU A 119 9.03 0.97 14.48
CA LEU A 119 8.17 2.09 14.79
C LEU A 119 6.71 1.83 14.38
N TRP A 120 6.46 1.12 13.28
CA TRP A 120 5.10 0.70 12.92
C TRP A 120 4.48 -0.21 13.98
N PHE A 121 5.20 -1.23 14.46
CA PHE A 121 4.67 -2.12 15.48
C PHE A 121 4.35 -1.36 16.78
N ILE A 122 5.25 -0.49 17.23
CA ILE A 122 5.04 0.35 18.42
C ILE A 122 3.82 1.27 18.22
N PHE A 123 3.78 1.99 17.09
CA PHE A 123 2.71 2.92 16.78
C PHE A 123 1.35 2.23 16.66
N LEU A 124 1.28 1.11 15.94
CA LEU A 124 0.04 0.36 15.77
C LEU A 124 -0.43 -0.26 17.09
N ALA A 125 0.47 -0.79 17.93
CA ALA A 125 0.12 -1.28 19.25
C ALA A 125 -0.44 -0.16 20.14
N PHE A 126 0.18 1.02 20.11
CA PHE A 126 -0.30 2.22 20.80
C PHE A 126 -1.71 2.63 20.32
N VAL A 127 -1.91 2.76 19.01
CA VAL A 127 -3.21 3.11 18.42
C VAL A 127 -4.27 2.05 18.77
N PHE A 128 -3.91 0.76 18.69
CA PHE A 128 -4.80 -0.35 19.03
C PHE A 128 -5.28 -0.28 20.48
N PHE A 129 -4.36 0.00 21.42
CA PHE A 129 -4.67 0.15 22.84
C PHE A 129 -5.64 1.32 23.12
N PHE A 130 -5.36 2.49 22.54
CA PHE A 130 -6.22 3.67 22.70
C PHE A 130 -7.60 3.47 22.07
N LEU A 131 -7.64 2.85 20.90
CA LEU A 131 -8.90 2.50 20.28
C LEU A 131 -9.67 1.54 21.17
N ARG A 132 -9.07 0.46 21.71
CA ARG A 132 -9.79 -0.50 22.56
C ARG A 132 -10.48 0.16 23.76
N LYS A 133 -9.88 1.22 24.34
CA LYS A 133 -10.46 1.96 25.47
C LYS A 133 -11.58 2.95 25.09
N ARG A 134 -11.97 3.07 23.81
CA ARG A 134 -12.96 4.06 23.30
C ARG A 134 -12.61 5.53 23.63
N ARG A 135 -11.33 5.85 23.81
CA ARG A 135 -10.85 7.19 24.19
C ARG A 135 -10.40 8.06 23.01
N VAL A 136 -10.83 7.76 21.79
CA VAL A 136 -10.33 8.44 20.59
C VAL A 136 -11.38 9.43 20.09
N SER A 137 -11.16 10.72 20.39
CA SER A 137 -11.93 11.82 19.82
C SER A 137 -11.62 12.01 18.32
N SER A 138 -12.48 12.75 17.61
CA SER A 138 -12.25 13.07 16.19
C SER A 138 -10.92 13.81 15.98
N GLY A 139 -10.57 14.73 16.89
CA GLY A 139 -9.30 15.45 16.89
C GLY A 139 -8.09 14.53 17.08
N LEU A 140 -8.12 13.66 18.10
CA LEU A 140 -7.02 12.71 18.35
C LEU A 140 -6.83 11.75 17.17
N ARG A 141 -7.92 11.28 16.54
CA ARG A 141 -7.84 10.47 15.32
C ARG A 141 -7.11 11.20 14.20
N LYS A 142 -7.50 12.44 13.88
CA LYS A 142 -6.84 13.25 12.85
C LYS A 142 -5.37 13.45 13.18
N GLY A 143 -5.03 13.70 14.45
CA GLY A 143 -3.66 13.78 14.94
C GLY A 143 -2.85 12.50 14.74
N LEU A 144 -3.41 11.33 15.07
CA LEU A 144 -2.75 10.03 14.86
C LEU A 144 -2.53 9.72 13.37
N LEU A 145 -3.52 10.02 12.52
CA LEU A 145 -3.37 9.88 11.07
C LEU A 145 -2.26 10.80 10.54
N PHE A 146 -2.23 12.05 10.97
CA PHE A 146 -1.20 13.02 10.59
C PHE A 146 0.19 12.62 11.10
N LEU A 147 0.31 12.14 12.34
CA LEU A 147 1.56 11.64 12.89
C LEU A 147 2.11 10.47 12.08
N SER A 148 1.23 9.53 11.69
CA SER A 148 1.61 8.40 10.83
C SER A 148 2.13 8.88 9.47
N LEU A 149 1.52 9.89 8.88
CA LEU A 149 1.97 10.52 7.63
C LEU A 149 3.35 11.14 7.75
N LEU A 150 3.57 11.93 8.80
CA LEU A 150 4.86 12.58 9.02
C LEU A 150 5.97 11.56 9.26
N VAL A 151 5.75 10.59 10.15
CA VAL A 151 6.79 9.61 10.51
C VAL A 151 7.04 8.62 9.37
N PHE A 152 6.00 7.93 8.90
CA PHE A 152 6.15 6.82 7.96
C PHE A 152 6.12 7.23 6.49
N GLY A 153 5.67 8.45 6.18
CA GLY A 153 5.71 9.02 4.83
C GLY A 153 6.89 9.96 4.65
N VAL A 154 6.90 11.08 5.38
CA VAL A 154 7.89 12.16 5.18
C VAL A 154 9.28 11.76 5.72
N ILE A 155 9.37 11.45 7.02
CA ILE A 155 10.65 11.26 7.74
C ILE A 155 11.34 9.96 7.34
N LEU A 156 10.59 8.87 7.20
CA LEU A 156 11.15 7.55 6.83
C LEU A 156 11.09 7.27 5.33
N GLY A 157 10.25 7.99 4.57
CA GLY A 157 10.12 7.84 3.12
C GLY A 157 9.03 6.87 2.69
N SER A 158 8.80 6.76 1.37
CA SER A 158 7.81 5.87 0.77
C SER A 158 8.07 4.38 1.06
N ASP A 159 9.33 3.98 1.17
CA ASP A 159 9.74 2.58 1.25
C ASP A 159 10.12 2.08 2.66
N PRO A 160 9.84 0.81 2.98
CA PRO A 160 8.87 -0.06 2.30
C PRO A 160 7.44 0.48 2.45
N GLY A 161 6.58 0.15 1.51
CA GLY A 161 5.13 0.32 1.60
C GLY A 161 4.40 -1.00 1.29
N PRO A 162 3.23 -1.28 1.89
CA PRO A 162 2.51 -2.53 1.63
C PRO A 162 2.24 -2.76 0.14
N MET A 163 1.87 -1.70 -0.58
CA MET A 163 1.61 -1.74 -2.01
C MET A 163 2.87 -2.05 -2.84
N GLY A 164 4.00 -1.39 -2.55
CA GLY A 164 5.28 -1.65 -3.22
C GLY A 164 5.74 -3.11 -3.06
N THR A 165 5.48 -3.74 -1.92
CA THR A 165 5.85 -5.16 -1.74
C THR A 165 5.14 -6.13 -2.68
N VAL A 166 3.95 -5.78 -3.18
CA VAL A 166 3.22 -6.57 -4.18
C VAL A 166 3.57 -6.11 -5.59
N LYS A 167 3.51 -4.79 -5.85
CA LYS A 167 3.83 -4.19 -7.16
C LYS A 167 5.22 -4.62 -7.61
N ASP A 168 6.23 -4.28 -6.83
CA ASP A 168 7.60 -4.48 -7.25
C ASP A 168 7.98 -5.97 -7.28
N ALA A 169 7.33 -6.83 -6.48
CA ALA A 169 7.56 -8.27 -6.55
C ALA A 169 7.04 -8.85 -7.87
N ILE A 170 5.84 -8.44 -8.29
CA ILE A 170 5.26 -8.85 -9.58
C ILE A 170 6.07 -8.30 -10.74
N HIS A 171 6.43 -7.01 -10.69
CA HIS A 171 7.20 -6.37 -11.74
C HIS A 171 8.60 -7.00 -11.87
N LEU A 172 9.34 -7.14 -10.77
CA LEU A 172 10.69 -7.70 -10.76
C LEU A 172 10.69 -9.15 -11.27
N TYR A 173 9.72 -9.97 -10.84
CA TYR A 173 9.57 -11.33 -11.34
C TYR A 173 9.10 -11.36 -12.80
N GLY A 174 8.21 -10.46 -13.20
CA GLY A 174 7.75 -10.32 -14.58
C GLY A 174 8.88 -9.99 -15.55
N SER A 175 9.70 -8.98 -15.22
CA SER A 175 10.76 -8.44 -16.07
C SER A 175 12.06 -9.25 -16.06
N SER A 176 12.44 -9.83 -14.92
CA SER A 176 13.77 -10.45 -14.75
C SER A 176 13.75 -11.85 -14.14
N LYS A 177 12.57 -12.40 -13.85
CA LYS A 177 12.39 -13.66 -13.09
C LYS A 177 13.13 -13.64 -11.74
N ALA A 178 13.44 -12.45 -11.22
CA ALA A 178 14.14 -12.27 -9.96
C ALA A 178 13.13 -12.18 -8.80
N ILE A 179 13.46 -12.88 -7.72
CA ILE A 179 12.72 -12.80 -6.45
C ILE A 179 13.68 -12.18 -5.45
N PHE A 180 13.32 -11.00 -4.93
CA PHE A 180 14.11 -10.29 -3.93
C PHE A 180 13.65 -10.71 -2.52
N PRO A 181 14.41 -11.55 -1.79
CA PRO A 181 13.94 -12.15 -0.53
C PRO A 181 13.51 -11.13 0.53
N PRO A 182 14.21 -9.99 0.75
CA PRO A 182 13.79 -9.01 1.74
C PRO A 182 12.40 -8.40 1.47
N ARG A 183 12.02 -8.26 0.19
CA ARG A 183 10.67 -7.82 -0.19
C ARG A 183 9.63 -8.89 0.11
N MET A 184 9.94 -10.17 -0.09
CA MET A 184 9.05 -11.27 0.26
C MET A 184 8.85 -11.38 1.78
N ILE A 185 9.90 -11.14 2.57
CA ILE A 185 9.80 -11.05 4.03
C ILE A 185 8.88 -9.89 4.42
N ALA A 186 9.07 -8.71 3.84
CA ALA A 186 8.21 -7.54 4.09
C ALA A 186 6.75 -7.81 3.72
N LEU A 187 6.50 -8.44 2.56
CA LEU A 187 5.15 -8.84 2.14
C LEU A 187 4.52 -9.79 3.15
N THR A 188 5.25 -10.83 3.58
CA THR A 188 4.79 -11.78 4.59
C THR A 188 4.44 -11.07 5.89
N VAL A 189 5.29 -10.15 6.37
CA VAL A 189 5.00 -9.36 7.58
C VAL A 189 3.71 -8.56 7.42
N PHE A 190 3.50 -7.88 6.29
CA PHE A 190 2.26 -7.13 6.07
C PHE A 190 1.02 -8.02 5.97
N LEU A 191 1.12 -9.17 5.30
CA LEU A 191 0.00 -10.12 5.21
C LEU A 191 -0.29 -10.77 6.57
N LEU A 192 0.74 -11.03 7.39
CA LEU A 192 0.56 -11.47 8.77
C LEU A 192 -0.12 -10.40 9.63
N MET A 193 0.25 -9.12 9.49
CA MET A 193 -0.50 -8.04 10.14
C MET A 193 -1.97 -8.03 9.70
N VAL A 194 -2.25 -8.29 8.41
CA VAL A 194 -3.62 -8.40 7.88
C VAL A 194 -4.36 -9.61 8.43
N LEU A 195 -3.67 -10.74 8.62
CA LEU A 195 -4.23 -11.95 9.22
C LEU A 195 -4.49 -11.75 10.72
N LEU A 196 -3.63 -11.04 11.44
CA LEU A 196 -3.79 -10.83 12.88
C LEU A 196 -4.87 -9.79 13.18
N ALA A 197 -4.84 -8.66 12.48
CA ALA A 197 -5.64 -7.48 12.82
C ALA A 197 -6.32 -6.83 11.60
N ASN A 198 -6.77 -7.62 10.63
CA ASN A 198 -7.44 -7.14 9.42
C ASN A 198 -6.60 -6.03 8.74
N LYS A 199 -7.18 -5.14 7.95
CA LYS A 199 -6.42 -4.04 7.32
C LYS A 199 -6.07 -2.89 8.27
N PHE A 200 -5.77 -3.16 9.54
CA PHE A 200 -5.39 -2.15 10.53
C PHE A 200 -4.10 -1.41 10.16
N ILE A 201 -3.10 -2.10 9.61
CA ILE A 201 -1.90 -1.46 9.02
C ILE A 201 -2.31 -0.48 7.91
N CYS A 202 -3.25 -0.84 7.05
CA CYS A 202 -3.72 0.08 6.02
C CYS A 202 -4.42 1.29 6.63
N ALA A 203 -5.21 1.11 7.70
CA ALA A 203 -5.92 2.21 8.34
C ALA A 203 -4.99 3.24 8.97
N TRP A 204 -3.98 2.78 9.71
CA TRP A 204 -3.23 3.63 10.63
C TRP A 204 -1.75 3.74 10.31
N GLY A 205 -1.11 2.76 9.66
CA GLY A 205 0.34 2.78 9.41
C GLY A 205 0.73 3.07 7.95
N CYS A 206 -0.07 2.64 6.97
CA CYS A 206 0.20 2.87 5.56
C CYS A 206 -0.04 4.34 5.22
N GLN A 207 1.04 5.06 4.91
CA GLN A 207 1.04 6.49 4.64
C GLN A 207 0.14 6.89 3.46
N ALA A 208 0.00 6.05 2.42
CA ALA A 208 -0.96 6.33 1.34
C ALA A 208 -2.41 6.22 1.82
N GLY A 209 -2.71 5.26 2.70
CA GLY A 209 -4.04 5.05 3.25
C GLY A 209 -4.44 6.14 4.23
N THR A 210 -3.54 6.50 5.15
CA THR A 210 -3.77 7.56 6.14
C THR A 210 -3.93 8.93 5.49
N LEU A 211 -3.27 9.20 4.35
CA LEU A 211 -3.35 10.49 3.65
C LEU A 211 -4.76 10.67 3.08
N GLN A 212 -5.23 9.67 2.35
CA GLN A 212 -6.57 9.68 1.77
C GLN A 212 -7.65 9.71 2.86
N ASP A 213 -7.46 9.01 3.97
CA ASP A 213 -8.39 9.04 5.12
C ASP A 213 -8.41 10.41 5.80
N LEU A 214 -7.25 11.03 5.99
CA LEU A 214 -7.15 12.36 6.58
C LEU A 214 -7.86 13.39 5.69
N ILE A 215 -7.63 13.36 4.37
CA ILE A 215 -8.32 14.21 3.40
C ILE A 215 -9.84 13.98 3.44
N PHE A 216 -10.28 12.72 3.44
CA PHE A 216 -11.70 12.38 3.53
C PHE A 216 -12.36 12.98 4.78
N ARG A 217 -11.66 12.95 5.91
CA ARG A 217 -12.12 13.48 7.20
C ARG A 217 -12.02 15.00 7.33
N ILE A 218 -11.38 15.71 6.39
CA ILE A 218 -11.48 17.19 6.31
C ILE A 218 -12.90 17.59 5.92
N ASN A 219 -13.54 16.82 5.03
CA ASN A 219 -14.94 17.00 4.67
C ASN A 219 -15.92 16.39 5.70
N GLU A 220 -15.46 15.91 6.86
CA GLU A 220 -16.32 15.37 7.93
C GLU A 220 -16.33 16.26 9.18
N ASN A 221 -17.50 16.40 9.79
CA ASN A 221 -17.65 16.91 11.15
C ASN A 221 -17.41 15.82 12.21
N GLU A 222 -17.54 16.17 13.49
CA GLU A 222 -17.31 15.24 14.61
C GLU A 222 -18.30 14.06 14.65
N THR A 223 -19.46 14.22 14.01
CA THR A 223 -20.49 13.17 13.90
C THR A 223 -20.37 12.31 12.64
N HIS A 224 -19.26 12.42 11.90
CA HIS A 224 -19.03 11.72 10.62
C HIS A 224 -20.06 12.07 9.54
N LYS A 225 -20.57 13.31 9.55
CA LYS A 225 -21.41 13.85 8.48
C LYS A 225 -20.58 14.80 7.60
N SER A 226 -20.88 14.80 6.31
CA SER A 226 -20.21 15.67 5.35
C SER A 226 -20.48 17.16 5.61
N ILE A 227 -19.45 18.00 5.52
CA ILE A 227 -19.52 19.46 5.76
C ILE A 227 -19.82 20.22 4.47
N ALA A 228 -19.09 19.89 3.41
CA ALA A 228 -19.15 20.58 2.12
C ALA A 228 -20.02 19.77 1.15
N TRP A 229 -19.52 18.64 0.67
CA TRP A 229 -20.21 17.80 -0.31
C TRP A 229 -20.54 16.43 0.20
N LYS A 230 -21.64 15.86 -0.30
CA LYS A 230 -22.04 14.48 0.01
C LYS A 230 -20.93 13.52 -0.36
N GLN A 231 -20.48 12.75 0.63
CA GLN A 231 -19.53 11.67 0.43
C GLN A 231 -20.24 10.46 -0.19
N VAL A 232 -19.56 9.81 -1.13
CA VAL A 232 -20.11 8.71 -1.94
C VAL A 232 -19.48 7.40 -1.51
N LYS A 233 -20.34 6.40 -1.24
CA LYS A 233 -19.91 5.02 -0.97
C LYS A 233 -19.97 4.25 -2.28
N LEU A 234 -18.82 3.94 -2.85
CA LEU A 234 -18.77 3.14 -4.08
C LEU A 234 -19.27 1.71 -3.81
N PRO A 235 -20.10 1.13 -4.68
CA PRO A 235 -20.51 -0.27 -4.58
C PRO A 235 -19.30 -1.20 -4.63
N PHE A 236 -19.29 -2.22 -3.77
CA PHE A 236 -18.16 -3.14 -3.68
C PHE A 236 -17.85 -3.84 -5.01
N VAL A 237 -18.87 -4.27 -5.74
CA VAL A 237 -18.72 -4.92 -7.05
C VAL A 237 -17.96 -4.01 -8.01
N LEU A 238 -18.35 -2.74 -8.11
CA LEU A 238 -17.65 -1.77 -8.97
C LEU A 238 -16.18 -1.62 -8.56
N THR A 239 -15.92 -1.36 -7.27
CA THR A 239 -14.54 -1.13 -6.80
C THR A 239 -13.66 -2.36 -7.01
N ASN A 240 -14.18 -3.55 -6.70
CA ASN A 240 -13.41 -4.77 -6.76
C ASN A 240 -13.20 -5.24 -8.20
N SER A 241 -14.18 -5.04 -9.10
CA SER A 241 -14.01 -5.32 -10.54
C SER A 241 -12.93 -4.44 -11.15
N ILE A 242 -12.96 -3.13 -10.91
CA ILE A 242 -11.91 -2.21 -11.39
C ILE A 242 -10.54 -2.65 -10.86
N ARG A 243 -10.45 -2.96 -9.56
CA ARG A 243 -9.20 -3.38 -8.91
C ARG A 243 -8.67 -4.71 -9.45
N ILE A 244 -9.52 -5.69 -9.72
CA ILE A 244 -9.13 -6.97 -10.31
C ILE A 244 -8.67 -6.77 -11.76
N ILE A 245 -9.45 -6.04 -12.58
CA ILE A 245 -9.09 -5.75 -13.98
C ILE A 245 -7.75 -5.03 -14.04
N PHE A 246 -7.56 -4.00 -13.21
CA PHE A 246 -6.31 -3.25 -13.14
C PHE A 246 -5.14 -4.15 -12.70
N PHE A 247 -5.33 -4.99 -11.68
CA PHE A 247 -4.30 -5.92 -11.21
C PHE A 247 -3.91 -6.95 -12.29
N MET A 248 -4.88 -7.49 -13.03
CA MET A 248 -4.64 -8.40 -14.15
C MET A 248 -3.90 -7.68 -15.29
N ALA A 249 -4.32 -6.47 -15.66
CA ALA A 249 -3.65 -5.67 -16.68
C ALA A 249 -2.20 -5.34 -16.28
N PHE A 250 -1.97 -4.90 -15.04
CA PHE A 250 -0.63 -4.65 -14.50
C PHE A 250 0.25 -5.91 -14.54
N THR A 251 -0.30 -7.05 -14.12
CA THR A 251 0.43 -8.33 -14.12
C THR A 251 0.76 -8.76 -15.55
N ALA A 252 -0.20 -8.71 -16.47
CA ALA A 252 0.02 -9.02 -17.88
C ALA A 252 1.09 -8.11 -18.47
N VAL A 253 1.02 -6.80 -18.23
CA VAL A 253 1.99 -5.85 -18.79
C VAL A 253 3.39 -6.07 -18.23
N SER A 254 3.49 -6.37 -16.93
CA SER A 254 4.77 -6.68 -16.27
C SER A 254 5.43 -7.94 -16.85
N PHE A 255 4.65 -8.96 -17.24
CA PHE A 255 5.18 -10.22 -17.75
C PHE A 255 5.43 -10.19 -19.27
N LEU A 256 4.62 -9.45 -20.03
CA LEU A 256 4.71 -9.40 -21.49
C LEU A 256 5.71 -8.36 -21.99
N TRP A 257 5.78 -7.19 -21.32
CA TRP A 257 6.65 -6.09 -21.74
C TRP A 257 7.67 -5.68 -20.67
N GLY A 258 7.69 -6.34 -19.50
CA GLY A 258 8.61 -5.95 -18.43
C GLY A 258 8.33 -4.56 -17.84
N THR A 259 7.16 -3.96 -18.11
CA THR A 259 6.86 -2.55 -17.78
C THR A 259 6.00 -2.43 -16.52
N ASP A 260 6.37 -1.51 -15.63
CA ASP A 260 5.59 -1.14 -14.45
C ASP A 260 4.62 0.00 -14.77
N ILE A 261 3.38 -0.34 -15.16
CA ILE A 261 2.35 0.67 -15.47
C ILE A 261 1.84 1.43 -14.23
N ILE A 262 2.17 0.97 -13.03
CA ILE A 262 1.78 1.63 -11.78
C ILE A 262 2.79 2.73 -11.41
N ASP A 263 4.06 2.57 -11.78
CA ASP A 263 5.15 3.53 -11.55
C ASP A 263 4.78 5.00 -11.86
N PRO A 264 4.19 5.36 -13.01
CA PRO A 264 3.86 6.76 -13.32
C PRO A 264 2.71 7.32 -12.47
N ILE A 265 1.88 6.48 -11.86
CA ILE A 265 0.68 6.87 -11.09
C ILE A 265 0.78 6.47 -9.61
N ASP A 266 1.98 6.11 -9.16
CA ASP A 266 2.19 5.58 -7.82
C ASP A 266 1.97 6.68 -6.76
N ILE A 267 0.88 6.54 -5.98
CA ILE A 267 0.53 7.48 -4.91
C ILE A 267 1.65 7.65 -3.86
N PHE A 268 2.54 6.66 -3.68
CA PHE A 268 3.63 6.76 -2.73
C PHE A 268 4.69 7.79 -3.15
N LYS A 269 4.74 8.18 -4.44
CA LYS A 269 5.63 9.24 -4.94
C LYS A 269 5.27 10.63 -4.42
N VAL A 270 4.13 10.82 -3.76
CA VAL A 270 3.85 12.02 -2.93
C VAL A 270 4.93 12.22 -1.86
N TYR A 271 5.53 11.14 -1.36
CA TYR A 271 6.61 11.18 -0.37
C TYR A 271 8.01 11.21 -0.98
N ASN A 272 8.10 11.18 -2.32
CA ASN A 272 9.33 11.35 -3.06
C ASN A 272 9.10 12.15 -4.35
N PRO A 273 8.69 13.44 -4.26
CA PRO A 273 8.19 14.17 -5.42
C PRO A 273 9.24 14.44 -6.51
N ALA A 274 10.53 14.24 -6.20
CA ALA A 274 11.62 14.33 -7.17
C ALA A 274 11.48 13.34 -8.34
N HIS A 275 10.74 12.23 -8.15
CA HIS A 275 10.50 11.19 -9.17
C HIS A 275 9.09 11.24 -9.76
N LEU A 276 8.36 12.33 -9.51
CA LEU A 276 6.98 12.49 -9.96
C LEU A 276 6.93 13.34 -11.24
N GLY A 277 6.62 12.70 -12.37
CA GLY A 277 6.39 13.40 -13.64
C GLY A 277 5.09 14.22 -13.65
N ILE A 278 4.89 15.02 -14.70
CA ILE A 278 3.69 15.86 -14.88
C ILE A 278 2.42 15.02 -14.86
N PHE A 279 2.41 13.91 -15.61
CA PHE A 279 1.27 12.99 -15.66
C PHE A 279 0.92 12.42 -14.28
N GLY A 280 1.93 11.92 -13.55
CA GLY A 280 1.77 11.42 -12.19
C GLY A 280 1.27 12.47 -11.22
N THR A 281 1.77 13.70 -11.34
CA THR A 281 1.33 14.84 -10.52
C THR A 281 -0.15 15.15 -10.73
N VAL A 282 -0.60 15.23 -11.99
CA VAL A 282 -2.01 15.47 -12.32
C VAL A 282 -2.88 14.33 -11.82
N PHE A 283 -2.48 13.08 -12.07
CA PHE A 283 -3.23 11.90 -11.65
C PHE A 283 -3.38 11.82 -10.13
N ILE A 284 -2.27 11.95 -9.39
CA ILE A 284 -2.28 11.92 -7.93
C ILE A 284 -3.07 13.11 -7.37
N GLY A 285 -2.94 14.31 -7.95
CA GLY A 285 -3.73 15.47 -7.58
C GLY A 285 -5.24 15.21 -7.72
N MET A 286 -5.67 14.60 -8.83
CA MET A 286 -7.05 14.19 -9.04
C MET A 286 -7.49 13.12 -8.01
N LEU A 287 -6.66 12.11 -7.77
CA LEU A 287 -6.92 11.02 -6.82
C LEU A 287 -7.06 11.52 -5.36
N LEU A 288 -6.17 12.41 -4.94
CA LEU A 288 -6.22 13.03 -3.61
C LEU A 288 -7.42 13.98 -3.49
N SER A 289 -7.75 14.72 -4.56
CA SER A 289 -8.98 15.53 -4.60
C SER A 289 -10.24 14.66 -4.51
N ALA A 290 -10.27 13.52 -5.22
CA ALA A 290 -11.35 12.54 -5.13
C ALA A 290 -11.51 11.97 -3.71
N SER A 291 -10.45 11.98 -2.90
CA SER A 291 -10.49 11.53 -1.51
C SER A 291 -11.35 12.41 -0.60
N LEU A 292 -11.73 13.63 -1.02
CA LEU A 292 -12.73 14.45 -0.31
C LEU A 292 -14.15 13.86 -0.38
N PHE A 293 -14.42 13.08 -1.43
CA PHE A 293 -15.75 12.56 -1.74
C PHE A 293 -15.83 11.05 -1.54
N VAL A 294 -14.76 10.34 -1.90
CA VAL A 294 -14.68 8.88 -1.86
C VAL A 294 -13.64 8.47 -0.82
N TYR A 295 -14.01 7.54 0.05
CA TYR A 295 -13.07 7.02 1.03
C TYR A 295 -11.98 6.18 0.36
N ARG A 296 -10.72 6.63 0.42
CA ARG A 296 -9.51 5.89 -0.04
C ARG A 296 -9.62 5.33 -1.47
N PRO A 297 -9.85 6.19 -2.49
CA PRO A 297 -10.08 5.76 -3.87
C PRO A 297 -8.95 4.86 -4.41
N TRP A 298 -7.68 5.14 -4.11
CA TRP A 298 -6.56 4.30 -4.54
C TRP A 298 -6.66 2.87 -3.97
N CYS A 299 -6.94 2.77 -2.66
CA CYS A 299 -6.97 1.49 -1.96
C CYS A 299 -8.14 0.60 -2.43
N HIS A 300 -9.25 1.22 -2.82
CA HIS A 300 -10.43 0.53 -3.33
C HIS A 300 -10.32 0.18 -4.83
N LEU A 301 -9.67 1.01 -5.64
CA LEU A 301 -9.73 0.90 -7.10
C LEU A 301 -8.46 0.34 -7.74
N LEU A 302 -7.27 0.65 -7.22
CA LEU A 302 -6.02 0.43 -7.96
C LEU A 302 -4.94 -0.30 -7.16
N CYS A 303 -4.99 -0.27 -5.84
CA CYS A 303 -3.93 -0.80 -4.98
C CYS A 303 -3.80 -2.34 -5.06
N PRO A 304 -2.67 -2.89 -5.55
CA PRO A 304 -2.43 -4.34 -5.58
C PRO A 304 -2.48 -5.00 -4.20
N PHE A 305 -1.89 -4.34 -3.19
CA PHE A 305 -1.97 -4.82 -1.80
C PHE A 305 -3.38 -4.70 -1.22
N GLY A 306 -4.20 -3.77 -1.71
CA GLY A 306 -5.62 -3.68 -1.33
C GLY A 306 -6.36 -4.97 -1.70
N LEU A 307 -6.09 -5.50 -2.89
CA LEU A 307 -6.64 -6.76 -3.38
C LEU A 307 -6.08 -7.97 -2.61
N ALA A 308 -4.75 -8.09 -2.50
CA ALA A 308 -4.11 -9.18 -1.77
C ALA A 308 -4.58 -9.21 -0.29
N GLY A 309 -4.59 -8.05 0.36
CA GLY A 309 -5.09 -7.91 1.72
C GLY A 309 -6.59 -8.18 1.85
N TRP A 310 -7.40 -7.97 0.80
CA TRP A 310 -8.85 -8.30 0.83
C TRP A 310 -9.11 -9.80 0.85
N ILE A 311 -8.23 -10.58 0.22
CA ILE A 311 -8.28 -12.04 0.27
C ILE A 311 -7.87 -12.51 1.67
N VAL A 312 -6.73 -12.01 2.18
CA VAL A 312 -6.19 -12.44 3.48
C VAL A 312 -7.06 -12.00 4.66
N GLU A 313 -7.69 -10.82 4.62
CA GLU A 313 -8.53 -10.34 5.73
C GLU A 313 -9.75 -11.24 6.03
N LYS A 314 -10.14 -12.14 5.11
CA LYS A 314 -11.25 -13.08 5.34
C LYS A 314 -10.92 -14.09 6.43
N ALA A 315 -9.65 -14.50 6.50
CA ALA A 315 -9.10 -15.34 7.54
C ALA A 315 -8.65 -14.55 8.78
N SER A 316 -8.87 -13.23 8.82
CA SER A 316 -8.39 -12.39 9.92
C SER A 316 -8.92 -12.85 11.28
N LEU A 317 -8.02 -12.94 12.26
CA LEU A 317 -8.31 -13.30 13.65
C LEU A 317 -9.12 -12.20 14.32
N VAL A 318 -8.53 -11.00 14.44
CA VAL A 318 -9.22 -9.84 15.02
C VAL A 318 -9.94 -9.07 13.92
N LYS A 319 -11.26 -8.89 14.05
CA LYS A 319 -12.09 -8.18 13.06
C LYS A 319 -13.29 -7.51 13.71
N ILE A 320 -13.95 -6.64 12.95
CA ILE A 320 -15.20 -6.01 13.39
C ILE A 320 -16.30 -7.08 13.51
N SER A 321 -16.89 -7.16 14.69
CA SER A 321 -18.02 -8.02 15.08
C SER A 321 -19.14 -7.19 15.73
N VAL A 322 -20.36 -7.73 15.69
CA VAL A 322 -21.55 -7.13 16.32
C VAL A 322 -22.04 -8.05 17.43
N ASP A 323 -22.27 -7.50 18.62
CA ASP A 323 -23.02 -8.16 19.67
C ASP A 323 -24.51 -7.84 19.51
N TYR A 324 -25.31 -8.82 19.09
CA TYR A 324 -26.73 -8.62 18.85
C TYR A 324 -27.57 -8.59 20.14
N THR A 325 -27.00 -8.99 21.29
CA THR A 325 -27.72 -8.93 22.58
C THR A 325 -27.89 -7.49 23.07
N THR A 326 -26.93 -6.62 22.79
CA THR A 326 -26.96 -5.19 23.14
C THR A 326 -27.32 -4.29 21.95
N CYS A 327 -27.43 -4.86 20.75
CA CYS A 327 -27.72 -4.10 19.54
C CYS A 327 -29.20 -3.71 19.50
N ILE A 328 -29.46 -2.41 19.34
CA ILE A 328 -30.83 -1.85 19.24
C ILE A 328 -31.25 -1.60 17.79
N ALA A 329 -30.64 -2.30 16.83
CA ALA A 329 -30.96 -2.24 15.40
C ALA A 329 -31.00 -0.84 14.71
N CYS A 330 -30.40 0.20 15.32
CA CYS A 330 -30.53 1.59 14.83
C CYS A 330 -29.79 1.93 13.51
N LYS A 331 -29.02 0.99 12.95
CA LYS A 331 -28.24 1.11 11.68
C LYS A 331 -27.26 2.30 11.61
N LYS A 332 -27.01 3.06 12.69
CA LYS A 332 -26.05 4.18 12.74
C LYS A 332 -24.63 3.80 12.31
N CYS A 333 -24.16 2.61 12.71
CA CYS A 333 -22.85 2.10 12.33
C CYS A 333 -22.70 1.89 10.81
N SER A 334 -23.75 1.39 10.15
CA SER A 334 -23.82 1.23 8.69
C SER A 334 -23.84 2.58 7.99
N ALA A 335 -24.62 3.54 8.49
CA ALA A 335 -24.70 4.89 7.96
C ALA A 335 -23.35 5.64 8.07
N ALA A 336 -22.67 5.58 9.21
CA ALA A 336 -21.40 6.27 9.43
C ALA A 336 -20.17 5.58 8.80
N CYS A 337 -20.25 4.28 8.49
CA CYS A 337 -19.12 3.61 7.86
C CYS A 337 -18.81 4.26 6.50
N PRO A 338 -17.55 4.66 6.23
CA PRO A 338 -17.21 5.36 5.00
C PRO A 338 -17.20 4.44 3.76
N SER A 339 -17.40 3.13 3.96
CA SER A 339 -17.53 2.12 2.90
C SER A 339 -18.79 1.27 3.11
N THR A 340 -19.10 0.41 2.14
CA THR A 340 -20.29 -0.46 2.16
C THR A 340 -20.14 -1.70 3.07
N VAL A 341 -18.97 -1.90 3.68
CA VAL A 341 -18.64 -3.12 4.43
C VAL A 341 -19.46 -3.28 5.70
N MET A 342 -19.74 -2.20 6.43
CA MET A 342 -20.43 -2.32 7.72
C MET A 342 -21.88 -2.76 7.54
N SER A 343 -22.54 -2.38 6.44
CA SER A 343 -23.88 -2.88 6.11
C SER A 343 -23.86 -4.40 5.92
N ALA A 344 -22.89 -4.91 5.16
CA ALA A 344 -22.72 -6.35 4.95
C ALA A 344 -22.34 -7.10 6.25
N ILE A 345 -21.56 -6.49 7.14
CA ILE A 345 -21.24 -7.08 8.46
C ILE A 345 -22.46 -7.08 9.37
N LEU A 346 -23.24 -5.98 9.40
CA LEU A 346 -24.36 -5.79 10.30
C LEU A 346 -25.53 -6.73 9.98
N LEU A 347 -25.84 -6.88 8.69
CA LEU A 347 -26.92 -7.74 8.21
C LEU A 347 -26.46 -9.19 8.05
N ASN A 348 -25.18 -9.42 7.78
CA ASN A 348 -24.59 -10.73 7.51
C ASN A 348 -25.36 -11.51 6.42
N ASP A 349 -25.83 -10.79 5.41
CA ASP A 349 -26.72 -11.24 4.33
C ASP A 349 -25.98 -11.58 3.02
N LYS A 350 -24.70 -11.24 2.94
CA LYS A 350 -23.88 -11.42 1.73
C LYS A 350 -22.89 -12.55 1.89
N LYS A 351 -22.77 -13.39 0.86
CA LYS A 351 -21.71 -14.41 0.73
C LYS A 351 -20.31 -13.81 0.85
N THR A 352 -20.12 -12.61 0.30
CA THR A 352 -18.83 -11.93 0.24
C THR A 352 -18.89 -10.59 0.95
N ILE A 353 -18.11 -10.46 2.02
CA ILE A 353 -18.00 -9.22 2.77
C ILE A 353 -17.02 -8.28 2.03
N PRO A 354 -17.36 -7.00 1.79
CA PRO A 354 -16.45 -6.01 1.21
C PRO A 354 -15.19 -5.76 2.06
N ASP A 355 -14.25 -4.96 1.54
CA ASP A 355 -13.05 -4.53 2.28
C ASP A 355 -13.37 -3.78 3.59
N CYS A 356 -12.83 -4.27 4.71
CA CYS A 356 -12.87 -3.54 5.98
C CYS A 356 -11.51 -2.93 6.30
N PHE A 357 -11.39 -1.61 6.24
CA PHE A 357 -10.13 -0.93 6.60
C PHE A 357 -9.88 -0.83 8.10
N ALA A 358 -10.73 -1.38 8.98
CA ALA A 358 -10.56 -1.27 10.44
C ALA A 358 -10.31 0.18 10.93
N CYS A 359 -11.07 1.15 10.41
CA CYS A 359 -10.96 2.57 10.77
C CYS A 359 -11.73 2.95 12.05
N TYR A 360 -12.52 2.02 12.59
CA TYR A 360 -13.31 2.14 13.83
C TYR A 360 -14.46 3.15 13.85
N THR A 361 -14.74 3.87 12.77
CA THR A 361 -15.87 4.81 12.69
C THR A 361 -17.20 4.16 13.12
N CYS A 362 -17.48 2.93 12.67
CA CYS A 362 -18.72 2.21 13.02
C CYS A 362 -18.88 1.94 14.51
N ARG A 363 -17.77 1.79 15.24
CA ARG A 363 -17.78 1.55 16.68
C ARG A 363 -18.05 2.82 17.46
N ASP A 364 -17.42 3.92 17.06
CA ASP A 364 -17.48 5.18 17.81
C ASP A 364 -18.90 5.79 17.77
N VAL A 365 -19.66 5.54 16.70
CA VAL A 365 -21.05 6.01 16.58
C VAL A 365 -22.08 5.08 17.23
N CYS A 366 -21.68 3.91 17.74
CA CYS A 366 -22.61 2.93 18.28
C CYS A 366 -23.03 3.30 19.71
N PRO A 367 -24.31 3.67 19.94
CA PRO A 367 -24.76 4.19 21.23
C PRO A 367 -24.74 3.14 22.35
N THR A 368 -24.94 1.86 22.02
CA THR A 368 -24.97 0.76 23.00
C THR A 368 -23.65 0.01 23.12
N GLY A 369 -22.61 0.45 22.40
CA GLY A 369 -21.32 -0.21 22.44
C GLY A 369 -21.25 -1.59 21.80
N SER A 370 -22.27 -2.00 21.03
CA SER A 370 -22.39 -3.35 20.44
C SER A 370 -21.36 -3.72 19.37
N ILE A 371 -20.58 -2.76 18.87
CA ILE A 371 -19.56 -3.03 17.85
C ILE A 371 -18.21 -3.23 18.53
N GLU A 372 -17.53 -4.33 18.21
CA GLU A 372 -16.23 -4.65 18.77
C GLU A 372 -15.22 -4.98 17.68
N PHE A 373 -13.94 -4.77 17.97
CA PHE A 373 -12.84 -5.33 17.19
C PHE A 373 -12.24 -6.47 18.00
N SER A 374 -12.68 -7.69 17.69
CA SER A 374 -12.50 -8.85 18.56
C SER A 374 -12.13 -10.09 17.75
N VAL A 375 -11.75 -11.16 18.45
CA VAL A 375 -11.54 -12.50 17.87
C VAL A 375 -12.85 -13.27 17.65
N ARG A 376 -14.00 -12.67 18.00
CA ARG A 376 -15.31 -13.32 17.89
C ARG A 376 -15.65 -13.58 16.43
N LYS A 377 -16.18 -14.77 16.14
CA LYS A 377 -16.79 -15.05 14.83
C LYS A 377 -17.97 -14.11 14.60
N ARG A 378 -18.17 -13.68 13.35
CA ARG A 378 -19.36 -12.87 13.00
C ARG A 378 -20.58 -13.77 13.13
N SER A 379 -21.50 -13.41 14.02
CA SER A 379 -22.79 -14.07 14.20
C SER A 379 -23.80 -13.56 13.18
N VAL A 380 -24.84 -14.37 12.93
CA VAL A 380 -26.02 -13.93 12.18
C VAL A 380 -26.92 -13.16 13.15
N PRO A 381 -27.58 -12.06 12.73
CA PRO A 381 -28.59 -11.41 13.57
C PRO A 381 -29.72 -12.39 13.91
N PRO A 382 -30.35 -12.26 15.09
CA PRO A 382 -31.58 -13.00 15.40
C PRO A 382 -32.68 -12.75 14.35
N PRO A 383 -33.63 -13.68 14.17
CA PRO A 383 -34.81 -13.45 13.34
C PRO A 383 -35.50 -12.14 13.71
N ASP A 384 -35.92 -11.38 12.70
CA ASP A 384 -36.65 -10.11 12.82
C ASP A 384 -35.94 -8.98 13.59
N HIS A 385 -34.64 -9.14 13.89
CA HIS A 385 -33.86 -8.15 14.65
C HIS A 385 -33.84 -6.76 14.00
N PHE A 386 -33.95 -6.68 12.67
CA PHE A 386 -34.01 -5.43 11.93
C PHE A 386 -35.40 -5.10 11.35
N GLY A 387 -36.43 -5.86 11.73
CA GLY A 387 -37.78 -5.82 11.15
C GLY A 387 -37.84 -6.29 9.68
N GLU A 388 -39.06 -6.36 9.13
CA GLU A 388 -39.34 -6.78 7.74
C GLU A 388 -38.84 -5.82 6.64
N SER A 389 -38.12 -4.74 6.97
CA SER A 389 -37.53 -3.89 5.93
C SER A 389 -36.23 -4.51 5.39
N ARG A 390 -36.38 -5.53 4.53
CA ARG A 390 -35.31 -6.04 3.65
C ARG A 390 -35.12 -5.14 2.45
#